data_AF-A0A495X6L6-F1
#
_entry.id   AF-A0A495X6L6-F1
#
_cell.length_a   1.000
_cell.length_b   1.000
_cell.length_c   1.000
_cell.angle_alpha   90.00
_cell.angle_beta   90.00
_cell.angle_gamma   90.00
#
_symmetry.space_group_name_H-M   'P 1'
#
loop_
_entity.id
_entity.type
_entity.pdbx_description
1 polymer ?
#
loop_
_entity_poly.entity_id
_entity_poly.type
_entity_poly.pdbx_seq_one_letter_code
_entity_poly.pdbx_strand_id
1 'polypeptide(L)'
;MTFKEEFLAELEDCLRGYGAVPVRDPGALARFIEYVRLLPEDDSRLRCLEGVDQGSGSFWNNPAVWWEEVPRFGVGTADCSALLDRMLDEAISDEIDVLEMEIRELPG
;
A
#
# COMPACT_ATOMS: atom_id res chain seq x y z
N MET A 1 9.98 -2.90 -14.65
CA MET A 1 8.62 -2.72 -14.13
C MET A 1 8.70 -1.55 -13.17
N THR A 2 7.79 -0.59 -13.24
CA THR A 2 7.75 0.54 -12.30
C THR A 2 7.02 0.12 -11.03
N PHE A 3 7.25 0.83 -9.91
CA PHE A 3 6.52 0.58 -8.66
C PHE A 3 4.99 0.57 -8.88
N LYS A 4 4.49 1.50 -9.69
CA LYS A 4 3.07 1.58 -10.02
C LYS A 4 2.58 0.33 -10.77
N GLU A 5 3.37 -0.21 -11.70
CA GLU A 5 3.02 -1.44 -12.43
C GLU A 5 2.96 -2.65 -11.48
N GLU A 6 3.92 -2.76 -10.56
CA GLU A 6 3.96 -3.83 -9.55
C GLU A 6 2.78 -3.71 -8.58
N PHE A 7 2.49 -2.49 -8.13
CA PHE A 7 1.37 -2.22 -7.24
C PHE A 7 0.02 -2.55 -7.87
N LEU A 8 -0.17 -2.19 -9.13
CA LEU A 8 -1.35 -2.57 -9.88
C LEU A 8 -1.45 -4.09 -10.07
N ALA A 9 -0.34 -4.76 -10.37
CA ALA A 9 -0.32 -6.21 -10.52
C ALA A 9 -0.76 -6.92 -9.23
N GLU A 10 -0.23 -6.52 -8.06
CA GLU A 10 -0.60 -7.12 -6.78
C GLU A 10 -2.07 -6.87 -6.43
N LEU A 11 -2.58 -5.65 -6.65
CA LEU A 11 -3.99 -5.35 -6.43
C LEU A 11 -4.90 -6.16 -7.37
N GLU A 12 -4.50 -6.35 -8.62
CA GLU A 12 -5.23 -7.19 -9.59
C GLU A 12 -5.23 -8.66 -9.18
N ASP A 13 -4.12 -9.17 -8.65
CA ASP A 13 -4.04 -10.54 -8.16
C ASP A 13 -4.92 -10.73 -6.93
N CYS A 14 -4.96 -9.76 -6.00
CA CYS A 14 -5.91 -9.73 -4.90
C CYS A 14 -7.36 -9.75 -5.40
N LEU A 15 -7.69 -8.94 -6.43
CA LEU A 15 -9.02 -8.91 -7.03
C LEU A 15 -9.42 -10.25 -7.67
N ARG A 16 -8.46 -10.96 -8.27
CA ARG A 16 -8.66 -12.28 -8.87
C ARG A 16 -8.72 -13.42 -7.84
N GLY A 17 -8.36 -13.15 -6.59
CA GLY A 17 -8.28 -14.14 -5.51
C GLY A 17 -6.98 -14.94 -5.49
N TYR A 18 -5.94 -14.49 -6.19
CA TYR A 18 -4.60 -15.09 -6.20
C TYR A 18 -3.56 -14.29 -5.40
N GLY A 19 -3.87 -13.04 -5.05
CA GLY A 19 -2.96 -12.14 -4.34
C GLY A 19 -2.86 -12.42 -2.84
N ALA A 20 -2.07 -11.60 -2.15
CA ALA A 20 -1.69 -11.82 -0.75
C ALA A 20 -2.87 -11.93 0.22
N VAL A 21 -4.00 -11.28 -0.07
CA VAL A 21 -5.12 -11.14 0.88
C VAL A 21 -6.51 -11.32 0.25
N PRO A 22 -7.50 -11.83 1.02
CA PRO A 22 -8.87 -11.95 0.55
C PRO A 22 -9.58 -10.58 0.54
N VAL A 23 -10.31 -10.30 -0.54
CA VAL A 23 -11.02 -9.03 -0.75
C VAL A 23 -12.51 -9.20 -0.41
N ARG A 24 -13.05 -8.33 0.46
CA ARG A 24 -14.48 -8.41 0.86
C ARG A 24 -15.43 -7.77 -0.15
N ASP A 25 -15.02 -6.67 -0.77
CA ASP A 25 -15.78 -5.99 -1.83
C ASP A 25 -14.92 -5.86 -3.11
N PRO A 26 -14.98 -6.86 -4.01
CA PRO A 26 -14.25 -6.83 -5.28
C PRO A 26 -14.59 -5.62 -6.16
N GLY A 27 -15.83 -5.10 -6.08
CA GLY A 27 -16.26 -3.96 -6.88
C GLY A 27 -15.64 -2.64 -6.39
N ALA A 28 -15.45 -2.50 -5.08
CA ALA A 28 -14.67 -1.41 -4.52
C ALA A 28 -13.21 -1.50 -4.95
N LEU A 29 -12.56 -2.66 -4.78
CA LEU A 29 -11.16 -2.83 -5.17
C LEU A 29 -10.93 -2.58 -6.66
N ALA A 30 -11.82 -3.05 -7.54
CA ALA A 30 -11.75 -2.76 -8.97
C ALA A 30 -11.77 -1.24 -9.26
N ARG A 31 -12.59 -0.46 -8.54
CA ARG A 31 -12.59 1.01 -8.67
C ARG A 31 -11.29 1.63 -8.17
N PHE A 32 -10.70 1.08 -7.11
CA PHE A 32 -9.39 1.54 -6.63
C PHE A 32 -8.27 1.27 -7.63
N ILE A 33 -8.26 0.09 -8.25
CA ILE A 33 -7.31 -0.24 -9.32
C ILE A 33 -7.43 0.76 -10.47
N GLU A 34 -8.66 1.04 -10.93
CA GLU A 34 -8.88 2.06 -11.98
C GLU A 34 -8.45 3.45 -11.53
N TYR A 35 -8.70 3.82 -10.28
CA TYR A 35 -8.22 5.08 -9.71
C TYR A 35 -6.69 5.18 -9.78
N VAL A 36 -5.97 4.16 -9.30
CA VAL A 36 -4.49 4.14 -9.34
C VAL A 36 -3.98 4.16 -10.77
N ARG A 37 -4.60 3.43 -11.69
CA ARG A 37 -4.24 3.46 -13.14
C ARG A 37 -4.28 4.88 -13.70
N LEU A 38 -5.29 5.67 -13.33
CA LEU A 38 -5.48 7.04 -13.81
C LEU A 38 -4.56 8.07 -13.16
N LEU A 39 -3.90 7.75 -12.04
CA LEU A 39 -2.92 8.66 -11.43
C LEU A 39 -1.71 8.86 -12.36
N PRO A 40 -1.08 10.04 -12.39
CA PRO A 40 0.13 10.23 -13.15
C PRO A 40 1.29 9.43 -12.53
N GLU A 41 2.31 9.11 -13.34
CA GLU A 41 3.47 8.33 -12.86
C GLU A 41 4.27 9.08 -11.78
N ASP A 42 4.20 10.40 -11.76
CA ASP A 42 4.84 11.27 -10.78
C ASP A 42 3.94 11.65 -9.59
N ASP A 43 2.81 10.96 -9.40
CA ASP A 43 1.96 11.15 -8.21
C ASP A 43 2.80 11.02 -6.94
N SER A 44 2.75 12.04 -6.09
CA SER A 44 3.61 12.13 -4.91
C SER A 44 3.45 10.93 -3.98
N ARG A 45 2.25 10.37 -3.85
CA ARG A 45 1.98 9.26 -2.92
C ARG A 45 2.58 7.97 -3.43
N LEU A 46 2.44 7.70 -4.75
CA LEU A 46 3.09 6.56 -5.37
C LEU A 46 4.62 6.65 -5.30
N ARG A 47 5.19 7.85 -5.50
CA ARG A 47 6.63 8.08 -5.34
C ARG A 47 7.12 7.91 -3.91
N CYS A 48 6.31 8.31 -2.92
CA CYS A 48 6.64 8.09 -1.51
C CYS A 48 6.61 6.61 -1.16
N LEU A 49 5.59 5.86 -1.59
CA LEU A 49 5.51 4.41 -1.40
C LEU A 49 6.70 3.68 -2.06
N GLU A 50 7.07 4.10 -3.28
CA GLU A 50 8.28 3.60 -3.96
C GLU A 50 9.55 3.90 -3.14
N GLY A 51 9.63 5.08 -2.52
CA GLY A 51 10.75 5.42 -1.64
C GLY A 51 10.83 4.56 -0.38
N VAL A 52 9.69 4.25 0.25
CA VAL A 52 9.61 3.35 1.41
C VAL A 52 10.05 1.93 1.02
N ASP A 53 9.55 1.43 -0.11
CA ASP A 53 9.94 0.12 -0.64
C ASP A 53 11.46 0.04 -0.92
N GLN A 54 12.05 1.05 -1.56
CA GLN A 54 13.49 1.08 -1.83
C GLN A 54 14.35 1.19 -0.55
N GLY A 55 13.81 1.79 0.51
CA GLY A 55 14.51 1.96 1.78
C GLY A 55 14.60 0.64 2.57
N SER A 56 13.46 0.02 2.83
CA SER A 56 13.35 -1.11 3.76
C SER A 56 12.58 -2.32 3.21
N GLY A 57 11.88 -2.17 2.08
CA GLY A 57 10.95 -3.17 1.57
C GLY A 57 9.75 -3.42 2.49
N SER A 58 9.48 -2.50 3.44
CA SER A 58 8.44 -2.66 4.45
C SER A 58 7.04 -2.62 3.86
N PHE A 59 6.81 -1.82 2.81
CA PHE A 59 5.49 -1.60 2.24
C PHE A 59 4.76 -2.91 1.85
N TRP A 60 5.41 -3.82 1.12
CA TRP A 60 4.80 -5.08 0.69
C TRP A 60 4.54 -6.05 1.85
N ASN A 61 5.28 -5.88 2.94
CA ASN A 61 5.18 -6.72 4.13
C ASN A 61 4.32 -6.07 5.24
N ASN A 62 3.84 -4.85 5.03
CA ASN A 62 3.13 -4.09 6.05
C ASN A 62 1.72 -4.71 6.28
N PRO A 63 1.47 -5.30 7.45
CA PRO A 63 0.20 -5.98 7.71
C PRO A 63 -0.97 -5.00 7.86
N ALA A 64 -0.74 -3.77 8.32
CA ALA A 64 -1.79 -2.76 8.42
C ALA A 64 -2.30 -2.38 7.02
N VAL A 65 -1.40 -2.27 6.05
CA VAL A 65 -1.78 -2.03 4.64
C VAL A 65 -2.51 -3.24 4.07
N TRP A 66 -1.85 -4.40 4.03
CA TRP A 66 -2.33 -5.52 3.22
C TRP A 66 -3.36 -6.39 3.92
N TRP A 67 -3.28 -6.62 5.23
CA TRP A 67 -4.24 -7.46 5.97
C TRP A 67 -5.39 -6.68 6.60
N GLU A 68 -5.26 -5.36 6.72
CA GLU A 68 -6.31 -4.52 7.31
C GLU A 68 -7.00 -3.60 6.31
N GLU A 69 -6.26 -2.70 5.64
CA GLU A 69 -6.85 -1.68 4.76
C GLU A 69 -7.43 -2.29 3.48
N VAL A 70 -6.64 -3.06 2.73
CA VAL A 70 -7.08 -3.65 1.44
C VAL A 70 -8.30 -4.59 1.59
N PRO A 71 -8.36 -5.52 2.57
CA PRO A 71 -9.48 -6.45 2.71
C PRO A 71 -10.77 -5.77 3.17
N ARG A 72 -10.67 -4.65 3.90
CA ARG A 72 -11.80 -3.89 4.43
C ARG A 72 -12.29 -2.82 3.48
N PHE A 73 -11.56 -2.48 2.43
CA PHE A 73 -11.98 -1.46 1.48
C PHE A 73 -13.33 -1.78 0.84
N GLY A 74 -14.21 -0.77 0.75
CA GLY A 74 -15.61 -0.92 0.35
C GLY A 74 -16.57 -1.22 1.50
N VAL A 75 -16.07 -1.68 2.65
CA VAL A 75 -16.87 -1.86 3.87
C VAL A 75 -16.84 -0.57 4.68
N GLY A 76 -17.90 0.23 4.57
CA GLY A 76 -18.08 1.49 5.32
C GLY A 76 -17.55 2.73 4.60
N THR A 77 -16.43 2.62 3.88
CA THR A 77 -15.93 3.67 2.97
C THR A 77 -15.38 3.05 1.69
N ALA A 78 -15.62 3.73 0.57
CA ALA A 78 -15.10 3.35 -0.75
C ALA A 78 -14.36 4.52 -1.42
N ASP A 79 -13.85 5.46 -0.62
CA ASP A 79 -13.03 6.56 -1.10
C ASP A 79 -11.62 6.08 -1.45
N CYS A 80 -11.32 6.08 -2.75
CA CYS A 80 -10.05 5.61 -3.29
C CYS A 80 -8.86 6.50 -2.91
N SER A 81 -9.06 7.82 -2.82
CA SER A 81 -7.99 8.72 -2.40
C SER A 81 -7.66 8.49 -0.94
N ALA A 82 -8.69 8.43 -0.09
CA ALA A 82 -8.51 8.20 1.34
C ALA A 82 -7.87 6.84 1.64
N LEU A 83 -8.14 5.80 0.83
CA LEU A 83 -7.43 4.53 0.95
C LEU A 83 -5.94 4.69 0.64
N LEU A 84 -5.59 5.32 -0.49
CA LEU A 84 -4.19 5.52 -0.86
C LEU A 84 -3.43 6.34 0.17
N ASP A 85 -4.07 7.38 0.72
CA ASP A 85 -3.49 8.21 1.77
C ASP A 85 -3.24 7.39 3.05
N ARG A 86 -4.20 6.54 3.46
CA ARG A 86 -3.99 5.63 4.61
C ARG A 86 -2.89 4.60 4.38
N MET A 87 -2.84 3.98 3.19
CA MET A 87 -1.78 3.02 2.87
C MET A 87 -0.40 3.68 2.94
N LEU A 88 -0.29 4.95 2.53
CA LEU A 88 0.92 5.73 2.65
C LEU A 88 1.28 6.04 4.10
N ASP A 89 0.31 6.51 4.89
CA ASP A 89 0.53 6.86 6.30
C ASP A 89 1.01 5.62 7.10
N GLU A 90 0.41 4.45 6.89
CA GLU A 90 0.82 3.21 7.53
C GLU A 90 2.23 2.76 7.10
N ALA A 91 2.57 2.90 5.80
CA ALA A 91 3.89 2.57 5.30
C ALA A 91 4.98 3.49 5.87
N ILE A 92 4.71 4.79 5.99
CA ILE A 92 5.62 5.75 6.59
C ILE A 92 5.77 5.50 8.09
N SER A 93 4.67 5.19 8.79
CA SER A 93 4.72 4.91 10.24
C SER A 93 5.61 3.71 10.54
N ASP A 94 5.46 2.63 9.77
CA ASP A 94 6.28 1.41 9.94
C ASP A 94 7.76 1.68 9.66
N GLU A 95 8.06 2.49 8.63
CA GLU A 95 9.44 2.91 8.33
C GLU A 95 10.07 3.72 9.47
N ILE A 96 9.31 4.64 10.07
CA ILE A 96 9.77 5.42 11.23
C ILE A 96 10.07 4.50 12.41
N ASP A 97 9.19 3.54 12.69
CA ASP A 97 9.37 2.60 13.80
C ASP A 97 10.63 1.73 13.61
N VAL A 98 10.90 1.28 12.38
CA VAL A 98 12.14 0.54 12.03
C VAL A 98 13.37 1.41 12.28
N LEU A 99 13.39 2.65 11.78
CA LEU A 99 14.51 3.57 11.96
C LEU A 99 14.74 3.92 13.44
N GLU A 100 13.67 4.08 14.23
CA GLU A 100 13.79 4.32 15.66
C GLU A 100 14.39 3.12 16.40
N MET A 101 14.04 1.90 16.00
CA MET A 101 14.65 0.68 16.56
C MET A 101 16.14 0.62 16.24
N GLU A 102 16.55 0.86 14.99
CA GLU A 102 17.96 0.84 14.57
C GLU A 102 18.81 1.86 15.35
N ILE A 103 18.29 3.08 15.56
CA ILE A 103 19.00 4.11 16.34
C ILE A 103 19.20 3.68 17.79
N ARG A 104 18.23 3.00 18.40
CA ARG A 104 18.32 2.54 19.80
C ARG A 104 19.30 1.38 19.98
N GLU A 105 19.59 0.61 18.92
CA GLU A 105 20.50 -0.53 18.96
C GLU A 105 21.97 -0.17 18.69
N LEU A 106 22.26 1.08 18.31
CA LEU A 106 23.63 1.56 18.16
C LEU A 106 24.31 1.70 19.53
N PRO A 107 25.49 1.08 19.76
CA PRO A 107 26.27 1.32 20.97
C PRO A 107 26.75 2.79 20.95
N GLY A 108 26.39 3.53 22.01
CA GLY A 108 26.81 4.92 22.22
C GLY A 108 28.32 5.12 22.34
#